data_AF-A0A6M7U4Y9-F1
#
_entry.id   AF-A0A6M7U4Y9-F1
#
_cell.length_a   1.000
_cell.length_b   1.000
_cell.length_c   1.000
_cell.angle_alpha   90.00
_cell.angle_beta   90.00
_cell.angle_gamma   90.00
#
_symmetry.space_group_name_H-M   'P 1'
#
loop_
_entity.id
_entity.type
_entity.pdbx_description
1 polymer ?
#
loop_
_entity_poly.entity_id
_entity_poly.type
_entity_poly.pdbx_seq_one_letter_code
_entity_poly.pdbx_strand_id
1 'polypeptide(L)'
;MKKTFDDLYKAFEDRFRGSRELVKDRLKIYLPLLAQVPRQAEGPTLAIDLGCGRGEWLEILAEAGFDATGVDTNARMAQEATDHGLKIELQDAIDYLGGRPNNSVAVISAFHMVEHVPTDYLIRLLDECNRVLTDDGLLILETPNPENISVGTHTFHLDPTHKRPLPPDLLEFLVGQAEFAETAILRLNGAPMIDAGPMERSIHLMFEVARDYACLARKHLVEGPNALAAFVESASQMVPTDTRQIKQWLRSADDEVVDISGGVKAMMTSTALQLQQLTDNLAAQSDMMRTGNIALTNTVASLGKQLKDIIKDRAVAARDTEIERLRHHLAEEEITAREQSFLKDAVIEERDAEIARLSQSMAALAEQVEQLSALTDAFKNSTSWKLAAPIRAMKYLYRTALERPKYNSRDLAAPSPAWTLAPGANTRLLMHHGLLWLRLRPRLAASVRRAVRLAPPIERRLLAFARARSGLIIIDKDWMLDPDPVAFRAWSKLLMTGKSK
;
A
#
# COMPACT_ATOMS: atom_id res chain seq x y z
N MET A 1 -24.90 -28.89 -49.47
CA MET A 1 -25.33 -30.00 -48.60
C MET A 1 -25.43 -29.46 -47.18
N LYS A 2 -26.58 -29.56 -46.50
CA LYS A 2 -26.68 -29.17 -45.08
C LYS A 2 -26.00 -30.26 -44.27
N LYS A 3 -24.92 -29.95 -43.56
CA LYS A 3 -24.24 -30.89 -42.65
C LYS A 3 -25.15 -31.18 -41.46
N THR A 4 -25.27 -32.43 -41.04
CA THR A 4 -25.87 -32.83 -39.75
C THR A 4 -24.84 -32.72 -38.62
N PHE A 5 -25.25 -32.91 -37.37
CA PHE A 5 -24.28 -32.98 -36.27
C PHE A 5 -23.41 -34.24 -36.38
N ASP A 6 -23.97 -35.37 -36.83
CA ASP A 6 -23.22 -36.59 -37.12
C ASP A 6 -22.08 -36.37 -38.13
N ASP A 7 -22.29 -35.50 -39.12
CA ASP A 7 -21.24 -35.10 -40.08
C ASP A 7 -20.09 -34.31 -39.42
N LEU A 8 -20.36 -33.64 -38.30
CA LEU A 8 -19.42 -32.82 -37.56
C LEU A 8 -18.85 -33.53 -36.33
N TYR A 9 -19.43 -34.66 -35.93
CA TYR A 9 -19.18 -35.32 -34.65
C TYR A 9 -17.70 -35.68 -34.45
N LYS A 10 -17.04 -36.18 -35.50
CA LYS A 10 -15.60 -36.43 -35.46
C LYS A 10 -14.78 -35.17 -35.13
N ALA A 11 -15.01 -34.10 -35.88
CA ALA A 11 -14.28 -32.83 -35.68
C ALA A 11 -14.60 -32.22 -34.30
N PHE A 12 -15.79 -32.50 -33.76
CA PHE A 12 -16.18 -32.16 -32.41
C PHE A 12 -15.35 -32.95 -31.38
N GLU A 13 -15.30 -34.29 -31.47
CA GLU A 13 -14.48 -35.12 -30.56
C GLU A 13 -12.99 -34.74 -30.62
N ASP A 14 -12.42 -34.57 -31.82
CA ASP A 14 -11.01 -34.19 -31.99
C ASP A 14 -10.68 -32.88 -31.26
N ARG A 15 -11.65 -31.94 -31.21
CA ARG A 15 -11.47 -30.65 -30.55
C ARG A 15 -11.69 -30.70 -29.05
N PHE A 16 -12.73 -31.41 -28.58
CA PHE A 16 -13.20 -31.31 -27.20
C PHE A 16 -12.78 -32.51 -26.33
N ARG A 17 -12.65 -33.71 -26.90
CA ARG A 17 -12.13 -34.90 -26.21
C ARG A 17 -10.60 -34.93 -26.22
N GLY A 18 -10.02 -34.48 -27.33
CA GLY A 18 -8.57 -34.36 -27.53
C GLY A 18 -8.01 -35.35 -28.55
N SER A 19 -6.68 -35.33 -28.71
CA SER A 19 -6.00 -36.23 -29.65
C SER A 19 -6.07 -37.69 -29.20
N ARG A 20 -5.93 -38.63 -30.14
CA ARG A 20 -5.93 -40.07 -29.84
C ARG A 20 -4.85 -40.44 -28.83
N GLU A 21 -3.66 -39.83 -28.93
CA GLU A 21 -2.53 -40.09 -28.02
C GLU A 21 -2.86 -39.66 -26.59
N LEU A 22 -3.50 -38.49 -26.41
CA LEU A 22 -3.92 -38.00 -25.10
C LEU A 22 -4.99 -38.91 -24.48
N VAL A 23 -5.98 -39.32 -25.27
CA VAL A 23 -7.05 -40.23 -24.81
C VAL A 23 -6.47 -41.59 -24.44
N LYS A 24 -5.61 -42.17 -25.30
CA LYS A 24 -4.93 -43.43 -25.03
C LYS A 24 -4.08 -43.35 -23.76
N ASP A 25 -3.41 -42.24 -23.51
CA ASP A 25 -2.61 -42.06 -22.29
C ASP A 25 -3.48 -42.04 -21.01
N ARG A 26 -4.62 -41.34 -21.04
CA ARG A 26 -5.58 -41.31 -19.90
C ARG A 26 -6.12 -42.71 -19.58
N LEU A 27 -6.45 -43.49 -20.61
CA LEU A 27 -7.00 -44.83 -20.45
C LEU A 27 -6.01 -45.85 -19.85
N LYS A 28 -4.69 -45.56 -19.83
CA LYS A 28 -3.70 -46.47 -19.21
C LYS A 28 -3.90 -46.67 -17.71
N ILE A 29 -4.64 -45.79 -17.04
CA ILE A 29 -4.97 -45.93 -15.62
C ILE A 29 -5.67 -47.28 -15.31
N TYR A 30 -6.36 -47.87 -16.29
CA TYR A 30 -7.08 -49.14 -16.14
C TYR A 30 -6.21 -50.39 -16.34
N LEU A 31 -4.95 -50.26 -16.80
CA LEU A 31 -4.05 -51.40 -17.02
C LEU A 31 -3.86 -52.30 -15.78
N PRO A 32 -3.72 -51.77 -14.55
CA PRO A 32 -3.63 -52.60 -13.36
C PRO A 32 -4.88 -53.45 -13.11
N LEU A 33 -6.07 -52.96 -13.49
CA LEU A 33 -7.31 -53.74 -13.38
C LEU A 33 -7.38 -54.83 -14.45
N LEU A 34 -6.98 -54.52 -15.69
CA LEU A 34 -6.89 -55.51 -16.78
C LEU A 34 -5.92 -56.65 -16.46
N ALA A 35 -4.87 -56.37 -15.68
CA ALA A 35 -3.92 -57.39 -15.23
C ALA A 35 -4.52 -58.34 -14.17
N GLN A 36 -5.59 -57.93 -13.47
CA GLN A 36 -6.26 -58.74 -12.46
C GLN A 36 -7.34 -59.66 -13.04
N VAL A 37 -7.80 -59.40 -14.26
CA VAL A 37 -8.81 -60.24 -14.93
C VAL A 37 -8.18 -61.61 -15.25
N PRO A 38 -8.74 -62.72 -14.73
CA PRO A 38 -8.15 -64.04 -14.92
C PRO A 38 -8.02 -64.42 -16.39
N ARG A 39 -6.81 -64.82 -16.78
CA ARG A 39 -6.51 -65.37 -18.11
C ARG A 39 -6.28 -66.86 -17.95
N GLN A 40 -7.37 -67.60 -17.76
CA GLN A 40 -7.27 -69.05 -17.83
C GLN A 40 -6.78 -69.41 -19.25
N ALA A 41 -5.88 -70.39 -19.37
CA ALA A 41 -5.37 -70.81 -20.69
C ALA A 41 -6.47 -71.25 -21.67
N GLU A 42 -7.66 -71.55 -21.15
CA GLU A 42 -8.87 -71.94 -21.90
C GLU A 42 -10.09 -71.03 -21.61
N GLY A 43 -9.91 -69.96 -20.82
CA GLY A 43 -11.01 -69.05 -20.45
C GLY A 43 -11.30 -68.00 -21.51
N PRO A 44 -12.48 -67.33 -21.47
CA PRO A 44 -12.80 -66.29 -22.44
C PRO A 44 -11.79 -65.14 -22.36
N THR A 45 -11.25 -64.74 -23.51
CA THR A 45 -10.36 -63.57 -23.65
C THR A 45 -11.05 -62.39 -24.32
N LEU A 46 -12.34 -62.53 -24.63
CA LEU A 46 -13.13 -61.52 -25.32
C LEU A 46 -13.34 -60.30 -24.42
N ALA A 47 -12.91 -59.14 -24.91
CA ALA A 47 -13.19 -57.84 -24.31
C ALA A 47 -14.04 -57.01 -25.27
N ILE A 48 -15.14 -56.44 -24.77
CA ILE A 48 -16.10 -55.66 -25.55
C ILE A 48 -16.06 -54.21 -25.09
N ASP A 49 -15.88 -53.28 -26.03
CA ASP A 49 -16.01 -51.85 -25.78
C ASP A 49 -17.28 -51.30 -26.43
N LEU A 50 -18.21 -50.81 -25.62
CA LEU A 50 -19.52 -50.31 -26.04
C LEU A 50 -19.45 -48.80 -26.25
N GLY A 51 -19.84 -48.34 -27.45
CA GLY A 51 -19.59 -46.96 -27.88
C GLY A 51 -18.10 -46.70 -28.10
N CYS A 52 -17.43 -47.61 -28.79
CA CYS A 52 -15.97 -47.60 -28.90
C CYS A 52 -15.38 -46.41 -29.68
N GLY A 53 -16.21 -45.65 -30.42
CA GLY A 53 -15.79 -44.43 -31.12
C GLY A 53 -14.58 -44.66 -32.01
N ARG A 54 -13.49 -43.93 -31.75
CA ARG A 54 -12.23 -43.98 -32.52
C ARG A 54 -11.32 -45.18 -32.15
N GLY A 55 -11.75 -46.03 -31.22
CA GLY A 55 -11.11 -47.32 -30.93
C GLY A 55 -9.80 -47.27 -30.16
N GLU A 56 -9.43 -46.15 -29.51
CA GLU A 56 -8.18 -46.04 -28.73
C GLU A 56 -8.09 -47.10 -27.62
N TRP A 57 -9.22 -47.42 -26.98
CA TRP A 57 -9.29 -48.43 -25.94
C TRP A 57 -9.09 -49.86 -26.48
N LEU A 58 -9.57 -50.14 -27.70
CA LEU A 58 -9.39 -51.45 -28.35
C LEU A 58 -7.92 -51.78 -28.55
N GLU A 59 -7.09 -50.78 -28.87
CA GLU A 59 -5.64 -50.95 -28.95
C GLU A 59 -5.04 -51.35 -27.60
N ILE A 60 -5.46 -50.69 -26.51
CA ILE A 60 -4.98 -51.00 -25.16
C ILE A 60 -5.40 -52.40 -24.74
N LEU A 61 -6.66 -52.80 -25.01
CA LEU A 61 -7.14 -54.15 -24.74
C LEU A 61 -6.33 -55.21 -25.50
N ALA A 62 -6.04 -54.98 -26.79
CA ALA A 62 -5.23 -55.88 -27.60
C ALA A 62 -3.78 -55.95 -27.10
N GLU A 63 -3.16 -54.81 -26.76
CA GLU A 63 -1.82 -54.73 -26.14
C GLU A 63 -1.79 -55.45 -24.77
N ALA A 64 -2.89 -55.38 -24.03
CA ALA A 64 -3.07 -56.13 -22.79
C ALA A 64 -3.36 -57.62 -23.04
N GLY A 65 -3.55 -58.09 -24.27
CA GLY A 65 -3.69 -59.51 -24.62
C GLY A 65 -5.14 -60.04 -24.68
N PHE A 66 -6.13 -59.16 -24.79
CA PHE A 66 -7.54 -59.55 -24.99
C PHE A 66 -7.89 -59.65 -26.49
N ASP A 67 -8.88 -60.49 -26.83
CA ASP A 67 -9.58 -60.41 -28.12
C ASP A 67 -10.56 -59.23 -28.05
N ALA A 68 -10.10 -58.05 -28.47
CA ALA A 68 -10.85 -56.81 -28.36
C ALA A 68 -11.85 -56.65 -29.51
N THR A 69 -13.10 -56.35 -29.19
CA THR A 69 -14.14 -56.01 -30.17
C THR A 69 -14.87 -54.74 -29.74
N GLY A 70 -14.93 -53.75 -30.63
CA GLY A 70 -15.74 -52.55 -30.42
C GLY A 70 -17.16 -52.72 -30.95
N VAL A 71 -18.12 -52.05 -30.32
CA VAL A 71 -19.51 -51.97 -30.77
C VAL A 71 -19.91 -50.51 -30.81
N ASP A 72 -20.35 -50.01 -31.96
CA ASP A 72 -20.78 -48.63 -32.11
C ASP A 72 -21.93 -48.53 -33.11
N THR A 73 -22.80 -47.53 -32.96
CA THR A 73 -23.91 -47.28 -33.90
C THR A 73 -23.53 -46.26 -34.98
N ASN A 74 -22.41 -45.55 -34.79
CA ASN A 74 -21.91 -44.55 -35.72
C ASN A 74 -21.04 -45.19 -36.81
N ALA A 75 -21.61 -45.34 -38.00
CA ALA A 75 -20.93 -45.93 -39.16
C ALA A 75 -19.62 -45.23 -39.53
N ARG A 76 -19.49 -43.91 -39.31
CA ARG A 76 -18.27 -43.16 -39.63
C ARG A 76 -17.13 -43.51 -38.67
N MET A 77 -17.44 -43.63 -37.38
CA MET A 77 -16.45 -44.02 -36.36
C MET A 77 -16.02 -45.47 -36.56
N ALA A 78 -16.98 -46.37 -36.78
CA ALA A 78 -16.71 -47.76 -37.07
C ALA A 78 -15.81 -47.94 -38.30
N GLN A 79 -16.07 -47.20 -39.40
CA GLN A 79 -15.23 -47.25 -40.59
C GLN A 79 -13.80 -46.81 -40.31
N GLU A 80 -13.59 -45.70 -39.59
CA GLU A 80 -12.25 -45.19 -39.29
C GLU A 80 -11.43 -46.15 -38.44
N ALA A 81 -12.02 -46.75 -37.41
CA ALA A 81 -11.29 -47.70 -36.60
C ALA A 81 -11.10 -49.06 -37.32
N THR A 82 -12.01 -49.45 -38.22
CA THR A 82 -11.78 -50.57 -39.16
C THR A 82 -10.61 -50.28 -40.11
N ASP A 83 -10.47 -49.04 -40.59
CA ASP A 83 -9.35 -48.62 -41.45
C ASP A 83 -8.00 -48.70 -40.71
N HIS A 84 -8.01 -48.63 -39.37
CA HIS A 84 -6.86 -48.86 -38.50
C HIS A 84 -6.64 -50.33 -38.13
N GLY A 85 -7.41 -51.25 -38.71
CA GLY A 85 -7.31 -52.70 -38.46
C GLY A 85 -7.95 -53.16 -37.16
N LEU A 86 -8.80 -52.35 -36.53
CA LEU A 86 -9.54 -52.71 -35.32
C LEU A 86 -10.83 -53.47 -35.69
N LYS A 87 -11.24 -54.41 -34.82
CA LYS A 87 -12.46 -55.19 -34.99
C LYS A 87 -13.64 -54.42 -34.38
N ILE A 88 -14.54 -53.92 -35.22
CA ILE A 88 -15.72 -53.16 -34.80
C ILE A 88 -16.97 -53.70 -35.47
N GLU A 89 -18.04 -53.77 -34.68
CA GLU A 89 -19.37 -54.22 -35.09
C GLU A 89 -20.31 -53.01 -35.10
N LEU A 90 -20.91 -52.71 -36.26
CA LEU A 90 -21.87 -51.62 -36.42
C LEU A 90 -23.25 -52.09 -35.95
N GLN A 91 -23.51 -52.00 -34.64
CA GLN A 91 -24.71 -52.54 -34.00
C GLN A 91 -25.06 -51.78 -32.72
N ASP A 92 -26.33 -51.89 -32.30
CA ASP A 92 -26.75 -51.50 -30.95
C ASP A 92 -26.10 -52.38 -29.88
N ALA A 93 -25.73 -51.77 -28.74
CA ALA A 93 -25.01 -52.47 -27.67
C ALA A 93 -25.85 -53.59 -27.03
N ILE A 94 -27.15 -53.36 -26.77
CA ILE A 94 -28.01 -54.38 -26.18
C ILE A 94 -28.23 -55.52 -27.17
N ASP A 95 -28.49 -55.22 -28.44
CA ASP A 95 -28.68 -56.25 -29.47
C ASP A 95 -27.41 -57.10 -29.66
N TYR A 96 -26.23 -56.48 -29.61
CA TYR A 96 -24.96 -57.20 -29.72
C TYR A 96 -24.71 -58.13 -28.52
N LEU A 97 -24.91 -57.63 -27.30
CA LEU A 97 -24.78 -58.44 -26.09
C LEU A 97 -25.83 -59.55 -26.02
N GLY A 98 -27.06 -59.29 -26.46
CA GLY A 98 -28.15 -60.27 -26.52
C GLY A 98 -27.83 -61.49 -27.40
N GLY A 99 -26.97 -61.31 -28.41
CA GLY A 99 -26.45 -62.41 -29.23
C GLY A 99 -25.33 -63.24 -28.59
N ARG A 100 -24.83 -62.85 -27.40
CA ARG A 100 -23.71 -63.51 -26.71
C ARG A 100 -24.19 -64.51 -25.66
N PRO A 101 -23.51 -65.65 -25.48
CA PRO A 101 -23.80 -66.58 -24.39
C PRO A 101 -23.56 -65.96 -23.01
N ASN A 102 -24.19 -66.51 -21.98
CA ASN A 102 -23.88 -66.16 -20.59
C ASN A 102 -22.41 -66.50 -20.29
N ASN A 103 -21.77 -65.72 -19.41
CA ASN A 103 -20.40 -65.99 -18.94
C ASN A 103 -19.37 -66.20 -20.06
N SER A 104 -19.45 -65.37 -21.11
CA SER A 104 -18.62 -65.48 -22.32
C SER A 104 -17.69 -64.30 -22.57
N VAL A 105 -17.77 -63.25 -21.75
CA VAL A 105 -17.02 -62.00 -21.94
C VAL A 105 -16.18 -61.72 -20.68
N ALA A 106 -14.89 -61.45 -20.85
CA ALA A 106 -13.99 -61.18 -19.72
C ALA A 106 -14.03 -59.72 -19.27
N VAL A 107 -14.19 -58.79 -20.21
CA VAL A 107 -14.21 -57.36 -19.93
C VAL A 107 -15.30 -56.69 -20.75
N ILE A 108 -16.10 -55.84 -20.12
CA ILE A 108 -16.97 -54.91 -20.80
C ILE A 108 -16.58 -53.50 -20.37
N SER A 109 -16.37 -52.62 -21.33
CA SER A 109 -16.15 -51.21 -21.09
C SER A 109 -17.15 -50.35 -21.86
N ALA A 110 -17.42 -49.16 -21.34
CA ALA A 110 -18.14 -48.11 -22.05
C ALA A 110 -17.58 -46.76 -21.61
N PHE A 111 -16.81 -46.11 -22.49
CA PHE A 111 -16.20 -44.81 -22.22
C PHE A 111 -16.98 -43.71 -22.92
N HIS A 112 -17.57 -42.80 -22.14
CA HIS A 112 -18.38 -41.70 -22.65
C HIS A 112 -19.55 -42.15 -23.53
N MET A 113 -20.28 -43.17 -23.07
CA MET A 113 -21.43 -43.76 -23.78
C MET A 113 -22.72 -43.69 -22.96
N VAL A 114 -22.63 -43.93 -21.65
CA VAL A 114 -23.81 -44.04 -20.78
C VAL A 114 -24.56 -42.72 -20.60
N GLU A 115 -23.92 -41.57 -20.79
CA GLU A 115 -24.54 -40.25 -20.78
C GLU A 115 -25.38 -39.94 -22.03
N HIS A 116 -25.22 -40.72 -23.11
CA HIS A 116 -25.96 -40.57 -24.37
C HIS A 116 -27.25 -41.39 -24.41
N VAL A 117 -27.45 -42.31 -23.47
CA VAL A 117 -28.60 -43.23 -23.46
C VAL A 117 -29.66 -42.86 -22.41
N PRO A 118 -30.95 -43.18 -22.64
CA PRO A 118 -31.98 -43.06 -21.62
C PRO A 118 -31.75 -44.03 -20.45
N THR A 119 -32.27 -43.68 -19.26
CA THR A 119 -32.13 -44.52 -18.05
C THR A 119 -32.67 -45.94 -18.24
N ASP A 120 -33.83 -46.12 -18.88
CA ASP A 120 -34.41 -47.45 -19.12
C ASP A 120 -33.53 -48.31 -20.05
N TYR A 121 -32.81 -47.68 -20.98
CA TYR A 121 -31.83 -48.37 -21.82
C TYR A 121 -30.61 -48.78 -20.99
N LEU A 122 -30.10 -47.89 -20.14
CA LEU A 122 -28.96 -48.18 -19.26
C LEU A 122 -29.27 -49.35 -18.32
N ILE A 123 -30.46 -49.42 -17.72
CA ILE A 123 -30.86 -50.53 -16.85
C ILE A 123 -30.79 -51.86 -17.62
N ARG A 124 -31.41 -51.93 -18.80
CA ARG A 124 -31.39 -53.14 -19.64
C ARG A 124 -29.97 -53.49 -20.12
N LEU A 125 -29.14 -52.49 -20.40
CA LEU A 125 -27.76 -52.70 -20.78
C LEU A 125 -26.97 -53.34 -19.63
N LEU A 126 -27.16 -52.87 -18.41
CA LEU A 126 -26.50 -53.41 -17.22
C LEU A 126 -26.89 -54.87 -16.96
N ASP A 127 -28.17 -55.23 -17.17
CA ASP A 127 -28.65 -56.62 -17.08
C ASP A 127 -27.91 -57.52 -18.08
N GLU A 128 -27.77 -57.08 -19.33
CA GLU A 128 -27.03 -57.81 -20.37
C GLU A 128 -25.53 -57.88 -20.06
N CYS A 129 -24.93 -56.78 -19.59
CA CYS A 129 -23.54 -56.74 -19.17
C CYS A 129 -23.28 -57.75 -18.05
N ASN A 130 -24.14 -57.81 -17.03
CA ASN A 130 -24.06 -58.84 -16.01
C ASN A 130 -24.19 -60.20 -16.67
N ARG A 131 -25.28 -60.51 -17.37
CA ARG A 131 -25.52 -61.84 -17.97
C ARG A 131 -24.32 -62.40 -18.74
N VAL A 132 -23.67 -61.59 -19.59
CA VAL A 132 -22.60 -62.04 -20.49
C VAL A 132 -21.20 -62.04 -19.88
N LEU A 133 -20.93 -61.20 -18.87
CA LEU A 133 -19.63 -61.18 -18.20
C LEU A 133 -19.33 -62.53 -17.53
N THR A 134 -18.08 -62.93 -17.45
CA THR A 134 -17.66 -64.05 -16.59
C THR A 134 -17.77 -63.66 -15.11
N ASP A 135 -17.76 -64.66 -14.22
CA ASP A 135 -17.81 -64.48 -12.77
C ASP A 135 -16.70 -63.56 -12.24
N ASP A 136 -15.49 -63.66 -12.81
CA ASP A 136 -14.35 -62.80 -12.50
C ASP A 136 -14.18 -61.64 -13.52
N GLY A 137 -15.21 -61.41 -14.33
CA GLY A 137 -15.22 -60.41 -15.38
C GLY A 137 -15.29 -58.97 -14.84
N LEU A 138 -14.77 -58.03 -15.61
CA LEU A 138 -14.68 -56.62 -15.22
C LEU A 138 -15.62 -55.76 -16.07
N LEU A 139 -16.44 -54.96 -15.41
CA LEU A 139 -17.21 -53.86 -16.02
C LEU A 139 -16.54 -52.51 -15.71
N ILE A 140 -16.37 -51.67 -16.73
CA ILE A 140 -15.86 -50.29 -16.61
C ILE A 140 -16.82 -49.34 -17.33
N LEU A 141 -17.45 -48.42 -16.60
CA LEU A 141 -18.32 -47.39 -17.17
C LEU A 141 -17.79 -46.02 -16.82
N GLU A 142 -17.11 -45.34 -17.76
CA GLU A 142 -16.58 -44.00 -17.58
C GLU A 142 -17.49 -42.95 -18.21
N THR A 143 -17.75 -41.86 -17.48
CA THR A 143 -18.64 -40.77 -17.92
C THR A 143 -18.24 -39.45 -17.25
N PRO A 144 -18.58 -38.28 -17.82
CA PRO A 144 -18.28 -36.99 -17.22
C PRO A 144 -18.85 -36.85 -15.81
N ASN A 145 -18.06 -36.32 -14.90
CA ASN A 145 -18.41 -36.23 -13.49
C ASN A 145 -19.20 -34.94 -13.16
N PRO A 146 -20.51 -35.02 -12.82
CA PRO A 146 -21.29 -33.86 -12.45
C PRO A 146 -20.95 -33.29 -11.05
N GLU A 147 -20.17 -34.00 -10.23
CA GLU A 147 -19.65 -33.44 -8.97
C GLU A 147 -18.70 -32.28 -9.23
N ASN A 148 -17.93 -32.33 -10.32
CA ASN A 148 -17.13 -31.20 -10.76
C ASN A 148 -18.06 -30.11 -11.29
N ILE A 149 -18.03 -28.92 -10.67
CA ILE A 149 -18.96 -27.83 -10.97
C ILE A 149 -18.84 -27.38 -12.43
N SER A 150 -17.62 -27.30 -12.97
CA SER A 150 -17.37 -26.90 -14.36
C SER A 150 -17.98 -27.89 -15.34
N VAL A 151 -17.87 -29.19 -15.03
CA VAL A 151 -18.46 -30.26 -15.83
C VAL A 151 -19.98 -30.22 -15.75
N GLY A 152 -20.54 -30.31 -14.54
CA GLY A 152 -21.98 -30.41 -14.30
C GLY A 152 -22.79 -29.18 -14.75
N THR A 153 -22.19 -27.99 -14.82
CA THR A 153 -22.91 -26.75 -15.17
C THR A 153 -22.59 -26.20 -16.56
N HIS A 154 -21.49 -26.64 -17.19
CA HIS A 154 -21.04 -26.07 -18.45
C HIS A 154 -20.51 -27.11 -19.44
N THR A 155 -19.40 -27.78 -19.16
CA THR A 155 -18.73 -28.57 -20.22
C THR A 155 -19.51 -29.83 -20.61
N PHE A 156 -20.33 -30.38 -19.72
CA PHE A 156 -21.27 -31.45 -20.06
C PHE A 156 -22.25 -31.05 -21.17
N HIS A 157 -22.66 -29.78 -21.23
CA HIS A 157 -23.63 -29.29 -22.21
C HIS A 157 -23.02 -28.85 -23.55
N LEU A 158 -21.70 -29.00 -23.71
CA LEU A 158 -21.04 -28.74 -25.00
C LEU A 158 -21.40 -29.79 -26.05
N ASP A 159 -21.64 -31.03 -25.62
CA ASP A 159 -22.17 -32.08 -26.48
C ASP A 159 -23.72 -32.03 -26.46
N PRO A 160 -24.38 -31.67 -27.57
CA PRO A 160 -25.83 -31.60 -27.64
C PRO A 160 -26.51 -32.98 -27.63
N THR A 161 -25.77 -34.08 -27.74
CA THR A 161 -26.30 -35.44 -27.76
C THR A 161 -26.43 -36.06 -26.36
N HIS A 162 -25.72 -35.50 -25.36
CA HIS A 162 -25.87 -35.89 -23.97
C HIS A 162 -27.31 -35.74 -23.49
N LYS A 163 -27.80 -36.71 -22.72
CA LYS A 163 -29.16 -36.70 -22.18
C LYS A 163 -29.23 -35.96 -20.86
N ARG A 164 -28.51 -36.45 -19.85
CA ARG A 164 -28.51 -35.92 -18.48
C ARG A 164 -27.19 -36.24 -17.80
N PRO A 165 -26.66 -35.35 -16.94
CA PRO A 165 -25.52 -35.70 -16.11
C PRO A 165 -25.89 -36.89 -15.20
N LEU A 166 -24.98 -37.85 -15.07
CA LEU A 166 -25.16 -39.04 -14.25
C LEU A 166 -24.34 -38.88 -12.96
N PRO A 167 -24.98 -38.70 -11.79
CA PRO A 167 -24.26 -38.69 -10.52
C PRO A 167 -23.60 -40.04 -10.23
N PRO A 168 -22.38 -40.09 -9.66
CA PRO A 168 -21.71 -41.35 -9.35
C PRO A 168 -22.55 -42.31 -8.51
N ASP A 169 -23.19 -41.80 -7.44
CA ASP A 169 -24.06 -42.59 -6.56
C ASP A 169 -25.25 -43.22 -7.29
N LEU A 170 -25.79 -42.54 -8.32
CA LEU A 170 -26.88 -43.08 -9.13
C LEU A 170 -26.38 -44.21 -10.02
N LEU A 171 -25.25 -44.03 -10.70
CA LEU A 171 -24.69 -45.07 -11.57
C LEU A 171 -24.30 -46.29 -10.75
N GLU A 172 -23.62 -46.10 -9.62
CA GLU A 172 -23.26 -47.19 -8.70
C GLU A 172 -24.50 -47.93 -8.19
N PHE A 173 -25.55 -47.21 -7.81
CA PHE A 173 -26.83 -47.81 -7.41
C PHE A 173 -27.40 -48.69 -8.52
N LEU A 174 -27.47 -48.18 -9.76
CA LEU A 174 -28.02 -48.93 -10.89
C LEU A 174 -27.19 -50.18 -11.21
N VAL A 175 -25.86 -50.07 -11.16
CA VAL A 175 -24.95 -51.22 -11.34
C VAL A 175 -25.16 -52.25 -10.23
N GLY A 176 -25.33 -51.83 -8.98
CA GLY A 176 -25.67 -52.74 -7.88
C GLY A 176 -27.03 -53.41 -8.03
N GLN A 177 -28.03 -52.72 -8.64
CA GLN A 177 -29.34 -53.32 -8.94
C GLN A 177 -29.27 -54.37 -10.06
N ALA A 178 -28.26 -54.30 -10.95
CA ALA A 178 -27.97 -55.30 -11.97
C ALA A 178 -27.13 -56.49 -11.44
N GLU A 179 -27.19 -56.75 -10.13
CA GLU A 179 -26.60 -57.92 -9.47
C GLU A 179 -25.07 -58.04 -9.55
N PHE A 180 -24.36 -56.92 -9.65
CA PHE A 180 -22.90 -56.89 -9.42
C PHE A 180 -22.60 -56.88 -7.91
N ALA A 181 -21.82 -57.84 -7.41
CA ALA A 181 -21.52 -57.96 -5.98
C ALA A 181 -20.45 -56.98 -5.49
N GLU A 182 -19.57 -56.50 -6.37
CA GLU A 182 -18.53 -55.52 -6.03
C GLU A 182 -18.64 -54.32 -6.97
N THR A 183 -18.72 -53.12 -6.39
CA THR A 183 -18.71 -51.84 -7.12
C THR A 183 -17.69 -50.90 -6.50
N ALA A 184 -17.14 -49.99 -7.31
CA ALA A 184 -16.34 -48.88 -6.82
C ALA A 184 -16.37 -47.69 -7.79
N ILE A 185 -16.32 -46.47 -7.25
CA ILE A 185 -16.24 -45.23 -8.03
C ILE A 185 -14.80 -44.72 -8.09
N LEU A 186 -14.20 -44.78 -9.28
CA LEU A 186 -12.92 -44.16 -9.59
C LEU A 186 -13.13 -42.74 -10.12
N ARG A 187 -12.48 -41.73 -9.55
CA ARG A 187 -12.51 -40.35 -10.05
C ARG A 187 -11.20 -40.00 -10.77
N LEU A 188 -11.27 -39.42 -11.96
CA LEU A 188 -10.10 -39.27 -12.83
C LEU A 188 -10.20 -38.07 -13.79
N ASN A 189 -9.17 -37.92 -14.63
CA ASN A 189 -9.08 -36.95 -15.74
C ASN A 189 -9.22 -35.47 -15.38
N GLY A 190 -9.17 -35.10 -14.10
CA GLY A 190 -9.02 -33.71 -13.66
C GLY A 190 -7.56 -33.28 -13.47
N ALA A 191 -7.36 -31.98 -13.23
CA ALA A 191 -6.07 -31.45 -12.85
C ALA A 191 -5.61 -32.05 -11.49
N PRO A 192 -4.30 -32.26 -11.30
CA PRO A 192 -3.78 -32.65 -9.99
C PRO A 192 -4.07 -31.56 -8.95
N MET A 193 -4.13 -31.94 -7.67
CA MET A 193 -4.34 -30.97 -6.59
C MET A 193 -3.17 -29.99 -6.51
N ILE A 194 -3.47 -28.71 -6.31
CA ILE A 194 -2.47 -27.63 -6.16
C ILE A 194 -2.01 -27.48 -4.72
N ASP A 195 -0.76 -27.06 -4.54
CA ASP A 195 -0.22 -26.61 -3.25
C ASP A 195 -0.42 -25.09 -3.13
N ALA A 196 -1.54 -24.68 -2.57
CA ALA A 196 -1.97 -23.28 -2.50
C ALA A 196 -2.69 -22.97 -1.17
N GLY A 197 -3.11 -21.72 -1.00
CA GLY A 197 -3.91 -21.31 0.17
C GLY A 197 -5.23 -22.11 0.27
N PRO A 198 -5.83 -22.22 1.47
CA PRO A 198 -7.01 -23.08 1.66
C PRO A 198 -8.22 -22.71 0.78
N MET A 199 -8.42 -21.41 0.51
CA MET A 199 -9.47 -20.93 -0.39
C MET A 199 -9.22 -21.36 -1.84
N GLU A 200 -8.01 -21.18 -2.34
CA GLU A 200 -7.64 -21.53 -3.71
C GLU A 200 -7.72 -23.04 -3.93
N ARG A 201 -7.23 -23.84 -2.97
CA ARG A 201 -7.40 -25.31 -2.98
C ARG A 201 -8.87 -25.73 -3.02
N SER A 202 -9.74 -25.05 -2.27
CA SER A 202 -11.18 -25.33 -2.26
C SER A 202 -11.81 -25.08 -3.63
N ILE A 203 -11.49 -23.95 -4.26
CA ILE A 203 -11.97 -23.63 -5.61
C ILE A 203 -11.41 -24.63 -6.63
N HIS A 204 -10.11 -24.93 -6.57
CA HIS A 204 -9.47 -25.89 -7.46
C HIS A 204 -10.11 -27.28 -7.37
N LEU A 205 -10.37 -27.77 -6.16
CA LEU A 205 -11.05 -29.05 -5.93
C LEU A 205 -12.43 -29.10 -6.62
N MET A 206 -13.23 -28.04 -6.48
CA MET A 206 -14.60 -28.02 -7.01
C MET A 206 -14.67 -27.90 -8.54
N PHE A 207 -13.69 -27.27 -9.19
CA PHE A 207 -13.78 -26.89 -10.60
C PHE A 207 -12.81 -27.63 -11.53
N GLU A 208 -11.67 -28.11 -11.03
CA GLU A 208 -10.60 -28.65 -11.90
C GLU A 208 -10.30 -30.14 -11.65
N VAL A 209 -10.58 -30.65 -10.45
CA VAL A 209 -10.29 -32.05 -10.07
C VAL A 209 -11.41 -32.99 -10.52
N ALA A 210 -11.06 -34.25 -10.81
CA ALA A 210 -12.00 -35.35 -11.10
C ALA A 210 -13.09 -34.99 -12.11
N ARG A 211 -12.67 -34.61 -13.33
CA ARG A 211 -13.59 -34.18 -14.39
C ARG A 211 -14.43 -35.33 -14.95
N ASP A 212 -13.91 -36.55 -14.87
CA ASP A 212 -14.63 -37.78 -15.20
C ASP A 212 -14.63 -38.71 -13.98
N TYR A 213 -15.56 -39.67 -13.99
CA TYR A 213 -15.53 -40.78 -13.06
C TYR A 213 -15.86 -42.08 -13.81
N ALA A 214 -15.40 -43.21 -13.26
CA ALA A 214 -15.78 -44.52 -13.71
C ALA A 214 -16.44 -45.33 -12.60
N CYS A 215 -17.56 -45.98 -12.92
CA CYS A 215 -18.11 -47.05 -12.10
C CYS A 215 -17.47 -48.36 -12.54
N LEU A 216 -16.70 -48.95 -11.63
CA LEU A 216 -16.07 -50.26 -11.78
C LEU A 216 -16.95 -51.31 -11.13
N ALA A 217 -17.09 -52.48 -11.75
CA ALA A 217 -17.85 -53.57 -11.12
C ALA A 217 -17.36 -54.97 -11.48
N ARG A 218 -17.64 -55.91 -10.57
CA ARG A 218 -17.44 -57.36 -10.74
C ARG A 218 -18.67 -58.12 -10.25
N LYS A 219 -18.93 -59.28 -10.88
CA LYS A 219 -20.05 -60.14 -10.47
C LYS A 219 -19.88 -60.70 -9.08
N HIS A 220 -18.66 -61.10 -8.73
CA HIS A 220 -18.33 -61.66 -7.43
C HIS A 220 -17.47 -60.70 -6.62
N LEU A 221 -17.67 -60.75 -5.30
CA LEU A 221 -16.87 -60.00 -4.35
C LEU A 221 -15.45 -60.55 -4.31
N VAL A 222 -14.46 -59.70 -4.59
CA VAL A 222 -13.05 -60.02 -4.42
C VAL A 222 -12.54 -59.34 -3.16
N GLU A 223 -12.05 -60.13 -2.20
CA GLU A 223 -11.45 -59.59 -0.98
C GLU A 223 -9.92 -59.40 -1.11
N GLY A 224 -9.38 -58.48 -0.31
CA GLY A 224 -7.93 -58.27 -0.19
C GLY A 224 -7.36 -57.25 -1.20
N PRO A 225 -6.06 -57.33 -1.54
CA PRO A 225 -5.37 -56.29 -2.33
C PRO A 225 -5.85 -56.16 -3.77
N ASN A 226 -6.58 -57.16 -4.28
CA ASN A 226 -7.16 -57.16 -5.64
C ASN A 226 -8.60 -56.63 -5.66
N ALA A 227 -9.15 -56.20 -4.53
CA ALA A 227 -10.46 -55.56 -4.47
C ALA A 227 -10.46 -54.25 -5.28
N LEU A 228 -11.57 -53.93 -5.96
CA LEU A 228 -11.77 -52.67 -6.66
C LEU A 228 -11.61 -51.48 -5.71
N ALA A 229 -12.06 -51.62 -4.46
CA ALA A 229 -11.90 -50.61 -3.42
C ALA A 229 -10.42 -50.26 -3.16
N ALA A 230 -9.53 -51.25 -3.12
CA ALA A 230 -8.10 -51.04 -2.89
C ALA A 230 -7.44 -50.30 -4.07
N PHE A 231 -7.85 -50.64 -5.30
CA PHE A 231 -7.40 -49.91 -6.49
C PHE A 231 -7.86 -48.45 -6.45
N VAL A 232 -9.15 -48.21 -6.21
CA VAL A 232 -9.75 -46.87 -6.15
C VAL A 232 -9.12 -46.02 -5.06
N GLU A 233 -8.84 -46.57 -3.87
CA GLU A 233 -8.18 -45.84 -2.78
C GLU A 233 -6.82 -45.26 -3.22
N SER A 234 -6.08 -45.99 -4.07
CA SER A 234 -4.76 -45.58 -4.54
C SER A 234 -4.79 -44.67 -5.78
N ALA A 235 -5.75 -44.87 -6.68
CA ALA A 235 -5.76 -44.27 -8.01
C ALA A 235 -6.74 -43.09 -8.15
N SER A 236 -7.77 -43.02 -7.30
CA SER A 236 -8.83 -42.04 -7.42
C SER A 236 -8.37 -40.64 -7.03
N GLN A 237 -8.76 -39.65 -7.83
CA GLN A 237 -8.69 -38.25 -7.46
C GLN A 237 -9.71 -37.94 -6.35
N MET A 238 -9.49 -36.81 -5.66
CA MET A 238 -10.36 -36.33 -4.60
C MET A 238 -11.78 -36.03 -5.10
N VAL A 239 -12.77 -36.19 -4.22
CA VAL A 239 -14.18 -35.91 -4.51
C VAL A 239 -14.40 -34.39 -4.62
N PRO A 240 -14.82 -33.84 -5.77
CA PRO A 240 -15.00 -32.39 -5.95
C PRO A 240 -16.00 -31.77 -4.98
N THR A 241 -16.98 -32.55 -4.54
CA THR A 241 -18.08 -32.16 -3.65
C THR A 241 -17.82 -32.50 -2.18
N ASP A 242 -16.59 -32.83 -1.77
CA ASP A 242 -16.29 -33.10 -0.35
C ASP A 242 -16.40 -31.84 0.51
N THR A 243 -17.62 -31.57 0.96
CA THR A 243 -17.94 -30.41 1.78
C THR A 243 -17.26 -30.45 3.14
N ARG A 244 -16.82 -31.61 3.65
CA ARG A 244 -16.09 -31.70 4.92
C ARG A 244 -14.68 -31.18 4.73
N GLN A 245 -13.99 -31.65 3.69
CA GLN A 245 -12.65 -31.19 3.35
C GLN A 245 -12.62 -29.69 3.02
N ILE A 246 -13.58 -29.22 2.22
CA ILE A 246 -13.72 -27.80 1.87
C ILE A 246 -13.95 -26.97 3.14
N LYS A 247 -14.88 -27.36 4.03
CA LYS A 247 -15.12 -26.65 5.30
C LYS A 247 -13.89 -26.64 6.20
N GLN A 248 -13.11 -27.71 6.22
CA GLN A 248 -11.88 -27.78 7.00
C GLN A 248 -10.84 -26.78 6.50
N TRP A 249 -10.63 -26.69 5.19
CA TRP A 249 -9.73 -25.70 4.58
C TRP A 249 -10.22 -24.27 4.81
N LEU A 250 -11.52 -24.01 4.63
CA LEU A 250 -12.06 -22.68 4.88
C LEU A 250 -11.88 -22.25 6.34
N ARG A 251 -12.09 -23.16 7.30
CA ARG A 251 -11.84 -22.89 8.73
C ARG A 251 -10.36 -22.63 9.03
N SER A 252 -9.44 -23.38 8.41
CA SER A 252 -8.01 -23.14 8.63
C SER A 252 -7.58 -21.76 8.12
N ALA A 253 -8.20 -21.26 7.04
CA ALA A 253 -7.98 -19.89 6.59
C ALA A 253 -8.50 -18.86 7.61
N ASP A 254 -9.65 -19.10 8.24
CA ASP A 254 -10.17 -18.23 9.31
C ASP A 254 -9.24 -18.23 10.53
N ASP A 255 -8.74 -19.39 10.93
CA ASP A 255 -7.80 -19.53 12.05
C ASP A 255 -6.47 -18.80 11.77
N GLU A 256 -5.92 -18.93 10.56
CA GLU A 256 -4.72 -18.18 10.13
C GLU A 256 -4.94 -16.66 10.20
N VAL A 257 -6.11 -16.17 9.79
CA VAL A 257 -6.45 -14.74 9.85
C VAL A 257 -6.57 -14.27 11.30
N VAL A 258 -7.17 -15.07 12.18
CA VAL A 258 -7.27 -14.77 13.62
C VAL A 258 -5.88 -14.69 14.25
N ASP A 259 -5.00 -15.64 13.93
CA ASP A 259 -3.63 -15.67 14.45
C ASP A 259 -2.80 -14.47 13.96
N ILE A 260 -2.88 -14.12 12.67
CA ILE A 260 -2.24 -12.92 12.13
C ILE A 260 -2.74 -11.67 12.84
N SER A 261 -4.06 -11.53 13.01
CA SER A 261 -4.67 -10.40 13.73
C SER A 261 -4.20 -10.35 15.20
N GLY A 262 -4.10 -11.50 15.86
CA GLY A 262 -3.56 -11.63 17.21
C GLY A 262 -2.10 -11.18 17.30
N GLY A 263 -1.27 -11.62 16.36
CA GLY A 263 0.14 -11.22 16.24
C GLY A 263 0.31 -9.72 16.01
N VAL A 264 -0.48 -9.12 15.12
CA VAL A 264 -0.49 -7.67 14.89
C VAL A 264 -0.88 -6.91 16.16
N LYS A 265 -1.92 -7.35 16.86
CA LYS A 265 -2.35 -6.73 18.12
C LYS A 265 -1.28 -6.81 19.20
N ALA A 266 -0.61 -7.95 19.34
CA ALA A 266 0.50 -8.13 20.27
C ALA A 266 1.68 -7.20 19.93
N MET A 267 2.04 -7.10 18.64
CA MET A 267 3.07 -6.20 18.16
C MET A 267 2.73 -4.73 18.45
N MET A 268 1.50 -4.29 18.15
CA MET A 268 1.04 -2.93 18.45
C MET A 268 1.10 -2.60 19.94
N THR A 269 0.71 -3.56 20.80
CA THR A 269 0.77 -3.39 22.26
C THR A 269 2.21 -3.23 22.73
N SER A 270 3.12 -4.05 22.21
CA SER A 270 4.56 -3.97 22.49
C SER A 270 5.14 -2.63 22.04
N THR A 271 4.84 -2.18 20.82
CA THR A 271 5.29 -0.88 20.31
C THR A 271 4.73 0.28 21.12
N ALA A 272 3.46 0.22 21.55
CA ALA A 272 2.87 1.24 22.42
C ALA A 272 3.59 1.32 23.77
N LEU A 273 3.94 0.18 24.39
CA LEU A 273 4.74 0.14 25.62
C LEU A 273 6.14 0.73 25.43
N GLN A 274 6.81 0.43 24.31
CA GLN A 274 8.11 1.01 23.98
C GLN A 274 8.03 2.54 23.81
N LEU A 275 7.00 3.06 23.13
CA LEU A 275 6.78 4.49 22.98
C LEU A 275 6.51 5.18 24.32
N GLN A 276 5.73 4.54 25.19
CA GLN A 276 5.48 5.06 26.54
C GLN A 276 6.80 5.16 27.32
N GLN A 277 7.62 4.10 27.31
CA GLN A 277 8.91 4.09 27.99
C GLN A 277 9.88 5.15 27.44
N LEU A 278 9.92 5.37 26.13
CA LEU A 278 10.71 6.44 25.53
C LEU A 278 10.22 7.84 25.96
N THR A 279 8.89 8.01 26.04
CA THR A 279 8.28 9.26 26.50
C THR A 279 8.63 9.56 27.96
N ASP A 280 8.53 8.55 28.83
CA ASP A 280 8.88 8.66 30.25
C ASP A 280 10.38 8.97 30.43
N ASN A 281 11.24 8.31 29.65
CA ASN A 281 12.69 8.60 29.65
C ASN A 281 12.99 10.03 29.20
N LEU A 282 12.31 10.53 28.18
CA LEU A 282 12.49 11.90 27.68
C LEU A 282 12.00 12.94 28.71
N ALA A 283 10.89 12.65 29.39
CA ALA A 283 10.39 13.48 30.48
C ALA A 283 11.41 13.56 31.64
N ALA A 284 11.96 12.41 32.06
CA ALA A 284 12.99 12.35 33.09
C ALA A 284 14.25 13.13 32.68
N GLN A 285 14.69 13.01 31.43
CA GLN A 285 15.84 13.76 30.91
C GLN A 285 15.56 15.27 30.90
N SER A 286 14.34 15.69 30.52
CA SER A 286 13.92 17.08 30.56
C SER A 286 13.93 17.66 31.98
N ASP A 287 13.43 16.92 32.97
CA ASP A 287 13.45 17.34 34.38
C ASP A 287 14.88 17.42 34.94
N MET A 288 15.75 16.49 34.54
CA MET A 288 17.17 16.54 34.88
C MET A 288 17.85 17.78 34.28
N MET A 289 17.61 18.10 33.01
CA MET A 289 18.11 19.33 32.38
C MET A 289 17.58 20.59 33.06
N ARG A 290 16.30 20.61 33.44
CA ARG A 290 15.70 21.74 34.16
C ARG A 290 16.38 21.95 35.51
N THR A 291 16.62 20.88 36.25
CA THR A 291 17.31 20.91 37.54
C THR A 291 18.76 21.38 37.38
N GLY A 292 19.47 20.86 36.38
CA GLY A 292 20.83 21.30 36.03
C GLY A 292 20.90 22.78 35.66
N ASN A 293 19.94 23.28 34.88
CA ASN A 293 19.84 24.70 34.53
C ASN A 293 19.57 25.60 35.75
N ILE A 294 18.72 25.17 36.69
CA ILE A 294 18.50 25.89 37.95
C ILE A 294 19.81 25.95 38.75
N ALA A 295 20.50 24.82 38.89
CA ALA A 295 21.79 24.77 39.58
C ALA A 295 22.83 25.69 38.93
N LEU A 296 22.94 25.68 37.59
CA LEU A 296 23.83 26.56 36.84
C LEU A 296 23.47 28.04 37.02
N THR A 297 22.18 28.36 37.02
CA THR A 297 21.72 29.74 37.26
C THR A 297 22.10 30.21 38.66
N ASN A 298 21.96 29.34 39.66
CA ASN A 298 22.35 29.62 41.04
C ASN A 298 23.87 29.79 41.20
N THR A 299 24.69 28.97 40.53
CA THR A 299 26.16 29.12 40.57
C THR A 299 26.61 30.40 39.87
N VAL A 300 26.01 30.75 38.73
CA VAL A 300 26.27 32.03 38.04
C VAL A 300 25.88 33.21 38.93
N ALA A 301 24.74 33.15 39.62
CA ALA A 301 24.32 34.20 40.55
C ALA A 301 25.29 34.35 41.74
N SER A 302 25.75 33.22 42.30
CA SER A 302 26.74 33.18 43.39
C SER A 302 28.08 33.79 42.97
N LEU A 303 28.61 33.38 41.81
CA LEU A 303 29.84 33.93 41.22
C LEU A 303 29.69 35.43 40.94
N GLY A 304 28.53 35.86 40.42
CA GLY A 304 28.23 37.28 40.22
C GLY A 304 28.25 38.08 41.52
N LYS A 305 27.74 37.51 42.62
CA LYS A 305 27.82 38.12 43.96
C LYS A 305 29.26 38.20 44.46
N GLN A 306 30.03 37.12 44.37
CA GLN A 306 31.44 37.11 44.76
C GLN A 306 32.26 38.14 43.97
N LEU A 307 32.03 38.24 42.66
CA LEU A 307 32.70 39.24 41.82
C LEU A 307 32.34 40.66 42.24
N LYS A 308 31.07 40.92 42.56
CA LYS A 308 30.61 42.22 43.07
C LYS A 308 31.26 42.57 44.41
N ASP A 309 31.39 41.60 45.31
CA ASP A 309 32.05 41.78 46.60
C ASP A 309 33.55 42.07 46.42
N ILE A 310 34.25 41.34 45.54
CA ILE A 310 35.65 41.64 45.19
C ILE A 310 35.83 43.05 44.60
N ILE A 311 34.92 43.47 43.71
CA ILE A 311 34.95 44.82 43.14
C ILE A 311 34.73 45.87 44.24
N LYS A 312 33.80 45.61 45.17
CA LYS A 312 33.53 46.48 46.31
C LYS A 312 34.74 46.58 47.22
N ASP A 313 35.38 45.47 47.56
CA ASP A 313 36.55 45.44 48.44
C ASP A 313 37.75 46.15 47.81
N ARG A 314 37.97 46.00 46.49
CA ARG A 314 38.97 46.81 45.76
C ARG A 314 38.62 48.30 45.74
N ALA A 315 37.35 48.65 45.56
CA ALA A 315 36.91 50.04 45.57
C ALA A 315 37.03 50.71 46.95
N VAL A 316 36.83 49.95 48.03
CA VAL A 316 37.02 50.41 49.42
C VAL A 316 38.52 50.57 49.72
N ALA A 317 39.36 49.59 49.36
CA ALA A 317 40.81 49.69 49.54
C ALA A 317 41.41 50.90 48.80
N ALA A 318 40.94 51.20 47.58
CA ALA A 318 41.38 52.37 46.83
C ALA A 318 40.89 53.70 47.44
N ARG A 319 39.73 53.71 48.11
CA ARG A 319 39.22 54.90 48.81
C ARG A 319 39.96 55.18 50.12
N ASP A 320 40.32 54.15 50.87
CA ASP A 320 41.01 54.33 52.15
C ASP A 320 42.43 54.87 51.96
N THR A 321 43.12 54.48 50.87
CA THR A 321 44.42 55.07 50.50
C THR A 321 44.32 56.54 50.10
N GLU A 322 43.20 56.96 49.51
CA GLU A 322 42.99 58.35 49.08
C GLU A 322 42.59 59.26 50.26
N ILE A 323 41.83 58.72 51.23
CA ILE A 323 41.41 59.45 52.44
C ILE A 323 42.61 59.77 53.35
N GLU A 324 43.57 58.86 53.52
CA GLU A 324 44.78 59.13 54.29
C GLU A 324 45.68 60.19 53.62
N ARG A 325 45.72 60.21 52.28
CA ARG A 325 46.44 61.23 51.52
C ARG A 325 45.84 62.64 51.70
N LEU A 326 44.51 62.73 51.77
CA LEU A 326 43.78 63.98 51.99
C LEU A 326 43.88 64.47 53.45
N ARG A 327 43.93 63.56 54.43
CA ARG A 327 44.15 63.92 55.85
C ARG A 327 45.51 64.58 56.08
N HIS A 328 46.54 64.16 55.36
CA HIS A 328 47.87 64.77 55.47
C HIS A 328 47.93 66.18 54.85
N HIS A 329 47.12 66.46 53.83
CA HIS A 329 47.03 67.80 53.23
C HIS A 329 46.22 68.78 54.11
N LEU A 330 45.17 68.30 54.79
CA LEU A 330 44.35 69.11 55.69
C LEU A 330 45.09 69.60 56.94
N ALA A 331 46.13 68.88 57.40
CA ALA A 331 46.95 69.30 58.53
C ALA A 331 47.94 70.45 58.19
N GLU A 332 48.23 70.68 56.91
CA GLU A 332 49.12 71.77 56.45
C GLU A 332 48.35 73.07 56.14
N GLU A 333 47.05 72.99 55.79
CA GLU A 333 46.21 74.16 55.46
C GLU A 333 45.58 74.86 56.69
N GLU A 334 45.48 74.19 57.85
CA GLU A 334 44.86 74.76 59.07
C GLU A 334 45.66 75.91 59.73
N ILE A 335 46.93 76.09 59.37
CA ILE A 335 47.78 77.20 59.86
C ILE A 335 47.63 78.46 58.99
N THR A 336 47.24 78.34 57.72
CA THR A 336 47.07 79.47 56.79
C THR A 336 45.64 80.02 56.75
N ALA A 337 44.64 79.28 57.25
CA ALA A 337 43.23 79.66 57.20
C ALA A 337 42.75 80.64 58.29
N ARG A 338 43.57 80.92 59.32
CA ARG A 338 43.22 81.89 60.39
C ARG A 338 43.43 83.37 60.01
N GLU A 339 44.20 83.67 58.97
CA GLU A 339 44.44 85.05 58.50
C GLU A 339 43.49 85.52 57.39
N GLN A 340 42.72 84.63 56.74
CA GLN A 340 41.81 85.00 55.66
C GLN A 340 40.33 85.16 56.06
N SER A 341 39.95 84.83 57.31
CA SER A 341 38.55 84.96 57.76
C SER A 341 38.14 86.40 58.09
N PHE A 342 39.08 87.31 58.39
CA PHE A 342 38.77 88.71 58.70
C PHE A 342 38.54 89.62 57.48
N LEU A 343 38.80 89.13 56.26
CA LEU A 343 38.58 89.88 55.01
C LEU A 343 37.35 89.41 54.21
N LYS A 344 36.67 88.33 54.65
CA LYS A 344 35.48 87.78 53.96
C LYS A 344 34.15 88.31 54.51
N ASP A 345 34.11 88.81 55.74
CA ASP A 345 32.86 89.34 56.32
C ASP A 345 32.49 90.76 55.82
N ALA A 346 33.43 91.51 55.23
CA ALA A 346 33.15 92.82 54.63
C ALA A 346 32.72 92.75 53.14
N VAL A 347 32.94 91.63 52.46
CA VAL A 347 32.58 91.43 51.02
C VAL A 347 31.18 90.82 50.87
N ILE A 348 30.63 90.22 51.93
CA ILE A 348 29.30 89.60 51.93
C ILE A 348 28.19 90.65 52.05
N GLU A 349 28.36 91.71 52.86
CA GLU A 349 27.38 92.81 52.94
C GLU A 349 27.26 93.61 51.62
N GLU A 350 28.34 93.75 50.86
CA GLU A 350 28.33 94.43 49.54
C GLU A 350 27.66 93.57 48.46
N ARG A 351 27.77 92.24 48.54
CA ARG A 351 27.12 91.28 47.62
C ARG A 351 25.62 91.15 47.87
N ASP A 352 25.15 91.26 49.11
CA ASP A 352 23.73 91.17 49.43
C ASP A 352 22.94 92.43 49.03
N ALA A 353 23.58 93.61 49.03
CA ALA A 353 22.99 94.85 48.50
C ALA A 353 22.83 94.84 46.95
N GLU A 354 23.72 94.16 46.23
CA GLU A 354 23.66 94.02 44.77
C GLU A 354 22.58 93.00 44.33
N ILE A 355 22.36 91.93 45.11
CA ILE A 355 21.32 90.91 44.88
C ILE A 355 19.90 91.50 45.02
N ALA A 356 19.70 92.45 45.93
CA ALA A 356 18.44 93.16 46.08
C ALA A 356 18.11 94.06 44.85
N ARG A 357 19.13 94.71 44.26
CA ARG A 357 18.98 95.55 43.06
C ARG A 357 18.72 94.73 41.80
N LEU A 358 19.40 93.59 41.65
CA LEU A 358 19.21 92.67 40.51
C LEU A 358 17.83 92.00 40.51
N SER A 359 17.28 91.70 41.70
CA SER A 359 15.93 91.12 41.82
C SER A 359 14.82 92.09 41.38
N GLN A 360 14.99 93.40 41.61
CA GLN A 360 14.05 94.43 41.15
C GLN A 360 14.09 94.63 39.62
N SER A 361 15.27 94.48 39.01
CA SER A 361 15.45 94.48 37.55
C SER A 361 14.84 93.25 36.86
N MET A 362 14.85 92.08 37.52
CA MET A 362 14.26 90.85 36.98
C MET A 362 12.72 90.90 36.95
N ALA A 363 12.10 91.55 37.94
CA ALA A 363 10.64 91.73 37.98
C ALA A 363 10.13 92.63 36.83
N ALA A 364 10.85 93.71 36.51
CA ALA A 364 10.50 94.60 35.39
C ALA A 364 10.74 93.97 33.99
N LEU A 365 11.68 93.01 33.89
CA LEU A 365 11.98 92.31 32.64
C LEU A 365 10.99 91.15 32.38
N ALA A 366 10.43 90.53 33.43
CA ALA A 366 9.40 89.49 33.31
C ALA A 366 8.09 90.03 32.70
N GLU A 367 7.72 91.27 33.03
CA GLU A 367 6.51 91.94 32.50
C GLU A 367 6.66 92.29 30.99
N GLN A 368 7.88 92.57 30.52
CA GLN A 368 8.18 92.78 29.09
C GLN A 368 8.19 91.48 28.27
N VAL A 369 8.57 90.36 28.88
CA VAL A 369 8.58 89.03 28.22
C VAL A 369 7.15 88.50 28.02
N GLU A 370 6.23 88.81 28.92
CA GLU A 370 4.83 88.41 28.80
C GLU A 370 4.09 89.17 27.67
N GLN A 371 4.41 90.45 27.44
CA GLN A 371 3.88 91.23 26.31
C GLN A 371 4.45 90.80 24.94
N LEU A 372 5.71 90.34 24.88
CA LEU A 372 6.34 89.81 23.65
C LEU A 372 5.86 88.40 23.28
N SER A 373 5.50 87.58 24.28
CA SER A 373 4.89 86.27 24.09
C SER A 373 3.55 86.37 23.34
N ALA A 374 2.71 87.34 23.70
CA ALA A 374 1.40 87.58 23.06
C ALA A 374 1.50 88.03 21.58
N LEU A 375 2.56 88.77 21.20
CA LEU A 375 2.82 89.16 19.79
C LEU A 375 3.40 88.00 18.95
N THR A 376 4.14 87.09 19.59
CA THR A 376 4.78 85.94 18.92
C THR A 376 3.77 84.85 18.55
N ASP A 377 2.70 84.69 19.35
CA ASP A 377 1.61 83.75 19.06
C ASP A 377 0.60 84.29 18.02
N ALA A 378 0.49 85.61 17.87
CA ALA A 378 -0.23 86.24 16.75
C ALA A 378 0.50 86.09 15.39
N PHE A 379 1.84 86.09 15.38
CA PHE A 379 2.64 85.95 14.15
C PHE A 379 2.64 84.51 13.60
N LYS A 380 2.66 83.49 14.48
CA LYS A 380 2.65 82.06 14.12
C LYS A 380 1.33 81.58 13.51
N ASN A 381 0.23 82.32 13.68
CA ASN A 381 -1.08 82.03 13.10
C ASN A 381 -1.39 82.78 11.79
N SER A 382 -0.47 83.62 11.31
CA SER A 382 -0.63 84.36 10.04
C SER A 382 -0.38 83.48 8.79
N THR A 383 -1.07 83.80 7.69
CA THR A 383 -1.04 83.05 6.42
C THR A 383 0.32 83.06 5.71
N SER A 384 1.20 84.02 6.01
CA SER A 384 2.57 84.09 5.49
C SER A 384 3.54 83.10 6.18
N TRP A 385 3.30 82.73 7.45
CA TRP A 385 4.16 81.79 8.20
C TRP A 385 3.98 80.31 7.77
N LYS A 386 2.80 79.99 7.21
CA LYS A 386 2.45 78.66 6.67
C LYS A 386 2.98 78.42 5.25
N LEU A 387 3.25 79.47 4.47
CA LEU A 387 3.81 79.40 3.11
C LEU A 387 5.32 79.10 3.06
N ALA A 388 6.09 79.44 4.12
CA ALA A 388 7.54 79.21 4.19
C ALA A 388 7.96 77.82 4.70
N ALA A 389 7.01 76.90 4.92
CA ALA A 389 7.28 75.54 5.41
C ALA A 389 8.17 74.66 4.50
N PRO A 390 8.09 74.72 3.15
CA PRO A 390 8.88 73.85 2.28
C PRO A 390 10.38 74.20 2.29
N ILE A 391 10.73 75.47 2.47
CA ILE A 391 12.12 75.96 2.44
C ILE A 391 12.86 75.66 3.76
N ARG A 392 12.13 75.51 4.87
CA ARG A 392 12.71 75.13 6.17
C ARG A 392 13.10 73.65 6.26
N ALA A 393 12.35 72.76 5.60
CA ALA A 393 12.70 71.33 5.51
C ALA A 393 13.99 71.09 4.68
N MET A 394 14.25 71.95 3.69
CA MET A 394 15.43 71.87 2.82
C MET A 394 16.74 72.20 3.56
N LYS A 395 16.69 73.06 4.59
CA LYS A 395 17.85 73.45 5.41
C LYS A 395 18.34 72.34 6.35
N TYR A 396 17.44 71.44 6.79
CA TYR A 396 17.80 70.28 7.61
C TYR A 396 18.36 69.12 6.80
N LEU A 397 17.91 68.96 5.54
CA LEU A 397 18.45 67.97 4.59
C LEU A 397 19.86 68.33 4.09
N TYR A 398 20.17 69.63 3.96
CA TYR A 398 21.48 70.10 3.50
C TYR A 398 22.61 69.88 4.54
N ARG A 399 22.27 69.88 5.84
CA ARG A 399 23.25 69.73 6.94
C ARG A 399 23.65 68.27 7.23
N THR A 400 22.85 67.29 6.80
CA THR A 400 23.15 65.86 6.97
C THR A 400 23.81 65.21 5.75
N ALA A 401 23.87 65.90 4.61
CA ALA A 401 24.35 65.33 3.35
C ALA A 401 25.80 65.70 2.97
N LEU A 402 26.41 66.71 3.59
CA LEU A 402 27.71 67.25 3.18
C LEU A 402 28.57 67.65 4.38
N GLU A 403 29.00 66.67 5.18
CA GLU A 403 30.20 66.78 6.00
C GLU A 403 30.68 65.34 6.32
N ARG A 404 31.63 64.84 5.54
CA ARG A 404 32.45 63.67 5.88
C ARG A 404 33.83 64.16 6.33
N PRO A 405 34.40 63.63 7.43
CA PRO A 405 35.67 64.07 7.97
C PRO A 405 36.84 63.48 7.18
N LYS A 406 37.83 64.32 6.84
CA LYS A 406 39.12 63.90 6.28
C LYS A 406 40.05 63.44 7.42
N TYR A 407 40.55 62.22 7.25
CA TYR A 407 41.67 61.60 7.95
C TYR A 407 43.02 62.24 7.57
N ASN A 408 44.03 62.05 8.43
CA ASN A 408 45.44 61.70 8.12
C ASN A 408 46.26 61.66 9.43
N SER A 409 47.32 60.88 9.66
CA SER A 409 47.79 59.53 9.28
C SER A 409 49.30 59.49 9.60
N ARG A 410 49.74 58.65 10.54
CA ARG A 410 51.10 58.08 10.78
C ARG A 410 50.88 56.99 11.85
N ASP A 411 51.17 55.69 11.69
CA ASP A 411 51.96 54.87 10.75
C ASP A 411 51.23 53.50 10.59
N LEU A 412 50.87 53.01 9.39
CA LEU A 412 51.61 52.15 8.42
C LEU A 412 51.99 50.75 8.96
N ALA A 413 51.72 49.60 8.33
CA ALA A 413 50.95 49.23 7.14
C ALA A 413 50.82 47.68 7.05
N ALA A 414 49.68 47.24 6.50
CA ALA A 414 49.40 45.95 5.82
C ALA A 414 49.26 44.63 6.65
N PRO A 415 48.59 43.58 6.14
CA PRO A 415 47.33 43.55 5.36
C PRO A 415 46.36 42.38 5.74
N SER A 416 45.03 42.61 5.69
CA SER A 416 43.91 41.63 5.45
C SER A 416 43.78 40.29 6.25
N PRO A 417 42.61 39.61 6.30
CA PRO A 417 41.21 40.05 6.31
C PRO A 417 40.35 39.33 7.41
N ALA A 418 39.06 39.66 7.46
CA ALA A 418 37.94 38.82 7.91
C ALA A 418 37.56 38.78 9.41
N TRP A 419 36.85 39.83 9.85
CA TRP A 419 35.51 39.60 10.41
C TRP A 419 34.49 40.27 9.49
N THR A 420 34.20 39.59 8.39
CA THR A 420 32.99 39.82 7.60
C THR A 420 31.79 39.38 8.43
N LEU A 421 31.20 40.26 9.22
CA LEU A 421 29.76 40.18 9.48
C LEU A 421 29.09 40.82 8.27
N ALA A 422 28.78 39.96 7.30
CA ALA A 422 28.16 40.33 6.04
C ALA A 422 26.94 41.25 6.29
N PRO A 423 26.88 42.46 5.68
CA PRO A 423 25.66 43.28 5.66
C PRO A 423 24.50 42.61 4.90
N GLY A 424 24.76 41.44 4.30
CA GLY A 424 23.81 40.67 3.49
C GLY A 424 23.05 39.56 4.23
N ALA A 425 23.42 39.18 5.46
CA ALA A 425 22.77 38.05 6.15
C ALA A 425 21.50 38.46 6.93
N ASN A 426 21.55 39.58 7.67
CA ASN A 426 20.39 40.07 8.41
C ASN A 426 19.35 40.76 7.51
N THR A 427 19.78 41.42 6.44
CA THR A 427 18.87 41.96 5.40
C THR A 427 18.16 40.84 4.63
N ARG A 428 18.81 39.68 4.41
CA ARG A 428 18.21 38.47 3.83
C ARG A 428 17.15 37.85 4.74
N LEU A 429 17.41 37.75 6.04
CA LEU A 429 16.46 37.18 7.01
C LEU A 429 15.21 38.07 7.14
N LEU A 430 15.39 39.39 7.20
CA LEU A 430 14.34 40.41 7.20
C LEU A 430 13.50 40.40 5.92
N MET A 431 14.15 40.25 4.75
CA MET A 431 13.45 40.15 3.45
C MET A 431 12.65 38.84 3.33
N HIS A 432 13.17 37.72 3.85
CA HIS A 432 12.51 36.41 3.80
C HIS A 432 11.27 36.36 4.71
N HIS A 433 11.38 36.88 5.94
CA HIS A 433 10.25 37.00 6.87
C HIS A 433 9.24 38.06 6.43
N GLY A 434 9.70 39.19 5.88
CA GLY A 434 8.84 40.24 5.34
C GLY A 434 7.98 39.76 4.16
N LEU A 435 8.54 38.98 3.24
CA LEU A 435 7.80 38.40 2.11
C LEU A 435 6.82 37.30 2.54
N LEU A 436 7.16 36.47 3.53
CA LEU A 436 6.25 35.47 4.10
C LEU A 436 5.10 36.13 4.88
N TRP A 437 5.37 37.19 5.64
CA TRP A 437 4.37 37.99 6.35
C TRP A 437 3.39 38.70 5.40
N LEU A 438 3.88 39.19 4.26
CA LEU A 438 3.06 39.78 3.18
C LEU A 438 2.20 38.73 2.45
N ARG A 439 2.67 37.48 2.33
CA ARG A 439 1.93 36.39 1.68
C ARG A 439 0.70 35.94 2.48
N LEU A 440 0.74 36.11 3.80
CA LEU A 440 -0.35 35.80 4.73
C LEU A 440 -1.40 36.93 4.86
N ARG A 441 -1.20 38.10 4.23
CA ARG A 441 -2.10 39.28 4.31
C ARG A 441 -2.37 39.93 2.94
N PRO A 442 -3.28 39.37 2.12
CA PRO A 442 -3.45 39.76 0.72
C PRO A 442 -3.90 41.22 0.50
N ARG A 443 -4.62 41.83 1.44
CA ARG A 443 -5.04 43.25 1.35
C ARG A 443 -3.87 44.23 1.54
N LEU A 444 -2.87 43.88 2.36
CA LEU A 444 -1.65 44.70 2.57
C LEU A 444 -0.65 44.52 1.42
N ALA A 445 -0.60 43.32 0.82
CA ALA A 445 0.24 43.05 -0.34
C ALA A 445 -0.09 43.94 -1.55
N ALA A 446 -1.36 44.27 -1.77
CA ALA A 446 -1.80 45.14 -2.85
C ALA A 446 -1.35 46.61 -2.67
N SER A 447 -1.36 47.11 -1.43
CA SER A 447 -0.92 48.47 -1.08
C SER A 447 0.59 48.63 -1.15
N VAL A 448 1.34 47.62 -0.67
CA VAL A 448 2.81 47.60 -0.76
C VAL A 448 3.29 47.50 -2.21
N ARG A 449 2.59 46.73 -3.07
CA ARG A 449 2.89 46.68 -4.53
C ARG A 449 2.72 48.03 -5.21
N ARG A 450 1.72 48.83 -4.81
CA ARG A 450 1.50 50.17 -5.35
C ARG A 450 2.59 51.15 -4.89
N ALA A 451 3.03 51.06 -3.64
CA ALA A 451 4.11 51.90 -3.11
C ALA A 451 5.48 51.57 -3.73
N VAL A 452 5.78 50.29 -3.95
CA VAL A 452 7.07 49.86 -4.54
C VAL A 452 7.21 50.23 -6.02
N ARG A 453 6.10 50.30 -6.78
CA ARG A 453 6.08 50.77 -8.18
C ARG A 453 6.42 52.25 -8.35
N LEU A 454 6.33 53.05 -7.28
CA LEU A 454 6.74 54.46 -7.26
C LEU A 454 8.25 54.62 -6.97
N ALA A 455 8.97 53.53 -6.68
CA ALA A 455 10.41 53.50 -6.42
C ALA A 455 11.12 52.39 -7.24
N PRO A 456 11.39 52.63 -8.55
CA PRO A 456 11.96 51.65 -9.48
C PRO A 456 13.25 50.94 -9.06
N PRO A 457 14.20 51.55 -8.31
CA PRO A 457 15.41 50.85 -7.88
C PRO A 457 15.14 49.78 -6.82
N ILE A 458 14.07 49.91 -6.02
CA ILE A 458 13.69 48.95 -4.97
C ILE A 458 12.97 47.75 -5.60
N GLU A 459 12.10 48.00 -6.59
CA GLU A 459 11.41 46.97 -7.36
C GLU A 459 12.39 46.03 -8.08
N ARG A 460 13.44 46.59 -8.71
CA ARG A 460 14.48 45.80 -9.39
C ARG A 460 15.28 44.92 -8.43
N ARG A 461 15.58 45.39 -7.22
CA ARG A 461 16.29 44.61 -6.20
C ARG A 461 15.46 43.45 -5.64
N LEU A 462 14.16 43.66 -5.44
CA LEU A 462 13.23 42.61 -4.99
C LEU A 462 13.00 41.53 -6.05
N LEU A 463 12.86 41.92 -7.32
CA LEU A 463 12.73 40.98 -8.44
C LEU A 463 14.02 40.19 -8.71
N ALA A 464 15.19 40.82 -8.57
CA ALA A 464 16.47 40.14 -8.67
C ALA A 464 16.67 39.09 -7.55
N PHE A 465 16.20 39.38 -6.33
CA PHE A 465 16.23 38.43 -5.22
C PHE A 465 15.28 37.24 -5.43
N ALA A 466 14.06 37.47 -5.94
CA ALA A 466 13.09 36.42 -6.23
C ALA A 466 13.53 35.49 -7.37
N ARG A 467 14.22 36.01 -8.40
CA ARG A 467 14.76 35.23 -9.52
C ARG A 467 16.02 34.44 -9.17
N ALA A 468 16.82 34.88 -8.20
CA ALA A 468 18.04 34.19 -7.79
C ALA A 468 17.83 32.90 -6.97
N ARG A 469 16.59 32.51 -6.66
CA ARG A 469 16.24 31.33 -5.85
C ARG A 469 15.18 30.42 -6.51
N SER A 470 14.96 30.53 -7.82
CA SER A 470 14.03 29.66 -8.57
C SER A 470 14.62 28.30 -8.99
N GLY A 471 15.62 27.79 -8.28
CA GLY A 471 16.20 26.46 -8.53
C GLY A 471 16.72 25.84 -7.24
N LEU A 472 16.30 24.60 -6.97
CA LEU A 472 16.61 23.72 -5.82
C LEU A 472 15.81 23.96 -4.52
N ILE A 473 14.61 23.35 -4.44
CA ILE A 473 14.37 22.18 -3.58
C ILE A 473 13.47 21.22 -4.37
N ILE A 474 14.02 20.05 -4.70
CA ILE A 474 13.31 18.89 -5.23
C ILE A 474 12.50 18.32 -4.06
N ILE A 475 11.18 18.28 -4.21
CA ILE A 475 10.30 17.49 -3.34
C ILE A 475 10.15 16.16 -4.07
N ASP A 476 10.76 15.11 -3.52
CA ASP A 476 10.40 13.75 -3.93
C ASP A 476 9.02 13.42 -3.34
N LYS A 477 8.19 12.82 -4.17
CA LYS A 477 6.81 12.39 -3.89
C LYS A 477 6.90 11.15 -3.00
N ASP A 478 6.07 10.99 -1.97
CA ASP A 478 4.82 10.24 -2.11
C ASP A 478 3.85 10.53 -0.95
N TRP A 479 3.17 11.66 -1.02
CA TRP A 479 1.91 11.89 -0.29
C TRP A 479 0.84 12.26 -1.31
N MET A 480 -0.02 11.29 -1.66
CA MET A 480 -1.19 11.52 -2.48
C MET A 480 -2.42 11.67 -1.57
N LEU A 481 -2.88 12.92 -1.42
CA LEU A 481 -4.23 13.21 -0.94
C LEU A 481 -5.12 13.18 -2.18
N ASP A 482 -5.91 12.12 -2.33
CA ASP A 482 -6.89 12.03 -3.40
C ASP A 482 -7.95 13.14 -3.19
N PRO A 483 -8.19 14.04 -4.16
CA PRO A 483 -9.20 15.06 -4.01
C PRO A 483 -10.60 14.44 -4.05
N ASP A 484 -11.50 14.94 -3.20
CA ASP A 484 -12.92 14.57 -3.14
C ASP A 484 -13.51 14.41 -4.56
N PRO A 485 -14.03 13.22 -4.94
CA PRO A 485 -14.58 12.93 -6.26
C PRO A 485 -15.70 13.87 -6.70
N VAL A 486 -16.34 14.56 -5.75
CA VAL A 486 -17.38 15.55 -6.01
C VAL A 486 -16.76 16.87 -6.50
N ALA A 487 -15.66 17.30 -5.89
CA ALA A 487 -14.94 18.51 -6.29
C ALA A 487 -14.26 18.35 -7.66
N PHE A 488 -13.70 17.18 -7.95
CA PHE A 488 -13.06 16.88 -9.24
C PHE A 488 -14.07 16.93 -10.41
N ARG A 489 -15.28 16.39 -10.21
CA ARG A 489 -16.35 16.42 -11.23
C ARG A 489 -16.89 17.83 -11.50
N ALA A 490 -16.97 18.68 -10.47
CA ALA A 490 -17.37 20.07 -10.63
C ALA A 490 -16.34 20.89 -11.44
N TRP A 491 -15.05 20.66 -11.21
CA TRP A 491 -13.97 21.32 -11.96
C TRP A 491 -13.82 20.82 -13.40
N SER A 492 -14.02 19.52 -13.65
CA SER A 492 -13.98 18.94 -15.00
C SER A 492 -15.10 19.52 -15.90
N LYS A 493 -16.30 19.73 -15.36
CA LYS A 493 -17.42 20.38 -16.09
C LYS A 493 -17.13 21.84 -16.47
N LEU A 494 -16.42 22.59 -15.63
CA LEU A 494 -16.06 23.99 -15.90
C LEU A 494 -14.93 24.13 -16.94
N LEU A 495 -14.09 23.11 -17.11
CA LEU A 495 -12.97 23.11 -18.06
C LEU A 495 -13.37 22.66 -19.48
N MET A 496 -14.48 21.94 -19.63
CA MET A 496 -14.98 21.47 -20.94
C MET A 496 -15.81 22.51 -21.71
N THR A 497 -16.27 23.59 -21.08
CA THR A 497 -17.14 24.61 -21.71
C THR A 497 -16.41 25.80 -22.35
N GLY A 498 -15.09 25.73 -22.54
CA GLY A 498 -14.25 26.87 -22.93
C GLY A 498 -13.59 26.85 -24.32
N LYS A 499 -13.85 25.86 -25.18
CA LYS A 499 -13.31 25.83 -26.55
C LYS A 499 -14.39 25.49 -27.59
N SER A 500 -15.23 26.49 -27.86
CA SER A 500 -15.97 26.64 -29.11
C SER A 500 -15.89 28.10 -29.52
N LYS A 501 -14.93 28.39 -30.41
CA LYS A 501 -15.00 29.32 -31.55
C LYS A 501 -13.62 29.43 -32.20
#